data_AF-A0A7S0Z340-F1
#
_entry.id   AF-A0A7S0Z340-F1
#
_cell.length_a   1.000
_cell.length_b   1.000
_cell.length_c   1.000
_cell.angle_alpha   90.00
_cell.angle_beta   90.00
_cell.angle_gamma   90.00
#
_symmetry.space_group_name_H-M   'P 1'
#
loop_
_entity.id
_entity.type
_entity.pdbx_description
1 polymer ?
#
loop_
_entity_poly.entity_id
_entity_poly.type
_entity_poly.pdbx_seq_one_letter_code
_entity_poly.pdbx_strand_id
1 'polypeptide(L)'
;VGHGGSCVAPKAKCKCGSGWCSEFFFDPNGNAQVRNYPNVKKLNGQAAKVVSTINFRNDHALQRFLGGRHKKGGFDRVAVRFNGVLRIRRRGNYRVCTSSDDGSRLLIDGKVAVNNGGLHGTRKRCSRRHLSAGDHVTVVDFFENGGGASIKVQYSGPDTSGRERLMPSVWHNPKKCGPARAPGKPKRRAAPVCKGSDAPSFILQDASKVDIARESEYMRKPLVSVQRGLRGSRTLGGFISKMRDPRTAFVVIPEQEKGRVLSSLSSSDRRTMKKFVVDGGILVVAYAGNSGEVAMLNTVFGWSLRSQGCGSTRLDSGAAGTCWERMCKGRGCERLPSLNAIRCVRKDGVERLPRSKVVYSSGGAASVFEVSVGKGKVVGLAPDWYATTHDWNKVLQAATYGSPRGGKGGG
;
A
#
# COMPACT_ATOMS: atom_id res chain seq x y z
N VAL A 1 -5.44 1.43 -34.20
CA VAL A 1 -4.65 0.16 -34.16
C VAL A 1 -3.27 0.49 -33.61
N GLY A 2 -2.76 -0.29 -32.66
CA GLY A 2 -1.77 0.17 -31.67
C GLY A 2 -0.29 0.15 -32.10
N HIS A 3 0.52 0.93 -31.38
CA HIS A 3 1.97 0.77 -31.31
C HIS A 3 2.41 0.63 -29.85
N GLY A 4 2.58 -0.62 -29.41
CA GLY A 4 3.30 -0.97 -28.20
C GLY A 4 4.80 -0.99 -28.47
N GLY A 5 5.55 -0.15 -27.75
CA GLY A 5 7.01 -0.16 -27.77
C GLY A 5 7.56 -1.46 -27.20
N SER A 6 8.02 -2.35 -28.07
CA SER A 6 8.69 -3.61 -27.71
C SER A 6 10.09 -3.33 -27.14
N CYS A 7 10.35 -3.83 -25.93
CA CYS A 7 11.69 -3.89 -25.34
C CYS A 7 12.45 -5.07 -25.96
N VAL A 8 13.51 -4.77 -26.72
CA VAL A 8 14.44 -5.78 -27.26
C VAL A 8 15.16 -6.46 -26.09
N ALA A 9 15.13 -7.79 -26.04
CA ALA A 9 15.71 -8.58 -24.95
C ALA A 9 17.24 -8.67 -25.06
N PRO A 10 17.99 -8.55 -23.94
CA PRO A 10 19.45 -8.71 -23.93
C PRO A 10 19.92 -10.10 -24.36
N LYS A 11 21.04 -10.16 -25.08
CA LYS A 11 21.69 -11.40 -25.54
C LYS A 11 22.60 -12.08 -24.50
N ALA A 12 22.76 -11.56 -23.28
CA ALA A 12 23.59 -12.17 -22.22
C ALA A 12 22.80 -12.51 -20.93
N LYS A 13 23.09 -13.68 -20.35
CA LYS A 13 22.24 -14.44 -19.39
C LYS A 13 22.28 -13.90 -17.93
N CYS A 14 21.55 -12.83 -17.61
CA CYS A 14 21.23 -12.52 -16.19
C CYS A 14 20.29 -13.60 -15.58
N LYS A 15 20.69 -14.26 -14.48
CA LYS A 15 19.85 -15.19 -13.71
C LYS A 15 18.77 -14.43 -12.90
N CYS A 16 17.57 -15.01 -12.73
CA CYS A 16 16.45 -14.38 -12.00
C CYS A 16 16.71 -14.36 -10.48
N GLY A 17 16.41 -13.24 -9.80
CA GLY A 17 16.24 -13.24 -8.33
C GLY A 17 16.90 -12.14 -7.49
N SER A 18 17.83 -11.31 -7.99
CA SER A 18 18.52 -10.37 -7.07
C SER A 18 19.25 -9.20 -7.73
N GLY A 19 18.56 -8.08 -8.03
CA GLY A 19 19.22 -6.80 -8.35
C GLY A 19 18.89 -6.21 -9.72
N TRP A 20 19.74 -5.29 -10.19
CA TRP A 20 19.78 -4.68 -11.51
C TRP A 20 20.58 -5.56 -12.47
N CYS A 21 20.05 -5.82 -13.66
CA CYS A 21 20.79 -6.48 -14.74
C CYS A 21 21.43 -5.41 -15.62
N SER A 22 22.74 -5.47 -15.78
CA SER A 22 23.51 -4.48 -16.51
C SER A 22 23.98 -5.02 -17.86
N GLU A 23 23.98 -4.17 -18.88
CA GLU A 23 24.53 -4.40 -20.21
C GLU A 23 25.61 -3.36 -20.48
N PHE A 24 26.76 -3.81 -20.96
CA PHE A 24 27.94 -2.97 -21.16
C PHE A 24 28.30 -2.85 -22.63
N PHE A 25 28.66 -1.63 -23.01
CA PHE A 25 29.05 -1.27 -24.36
C PHE A 25 30.39 -0.53 -24.28
N PHE A 26 31.40 -1.12 -24.91
CA PHE A 26 32.75 -0.57 -24.96
C PHE A 26 33.15 -0.39 -26.42
N ASP A 27 33.81 0.72 -26.76
CA ASP A 27 34.51 0.86 -28.04
C ASP A 27 35.99 0.48 -27.85
N PRO A 28 36.39 -0.74 -28.24
CA PRO A 28 37.76 -1.23 -28.04
C PRO A 28 38.84 -0.46 -28.77
N ASN A 29 38.46 0.37 -29.75
CA ASN A 29 39.41 1.17 -30.52
C ASN A 29 39.50 2.61 -30.00
N GLY A 30 38.65 3.02 -29.06
CA GLY A 30 38.67 4.36 -28.44
C GLY A 30 38.38 5.51 -29.42
N ASN A 31 37.77 5.23 -30.57
CA ASN A 31 37.62 6.19 -31.66
C ASN A 31 36.32 7.01 -31.53
N ALA A 32 35.31 6.52 -30.79
CA ALA A 32 34.06 7.22 -30.58
C ALA A 32 34.04 8.03 -29.27
N GLN A 33 33.79 9.35 -29.36
CA GLN A 33 33.47 10.17 -28.19
C GLN A 33 32.04 9.87 -27.72
N VAL A 34 31.87 9.49 -26.46
CA VAL A 34 30.56 9.20 -25.87
C VAL A 34 30.00 10.47 -25.25
N ARG A 35 29.52 11.39 -26.09
CA ARG A 35 28.94 12.67 -25.63
C ARG A 35 27.45 12.59 -25.26
N ASN A 36 26.80 11.47 -25.57
CA ASN A 36 25.37 11.29 -25.39
C ASN A 36 25.02 9.81 -25.19
N TYR A 37 23.79 9.55 -24.72
CA TYR A 37 23.29 8.20 -24.47
C TYR A 37 23.35 7.34 -25.75
N PRO A 38 24.15 6.26 -25.78
CA PRO A 38 24.29 5.47 -26.98
C PRO A 38 22.98 4.80 -27.39
N ASN A 39 22.77 4.65 -28.69
CA ASN A 39 21.70 3.84 -29.20
C ASN A 39 22.05 2.35 -29.03
N VAL A 40 21.68 1.79 -27.88
CA VAL A 40 21.97 0.40 -27.53
C VAL A 40 21.43 -0.63 -28.53
N LYS A 41 20.48 -0.27 -29.40
CA LYS A 41 20.01 -1.17 -30.48
C LYS A 41 21.03 -1.34 -31.60
N LYS A 42 21.97 -0.40 -31.74
CA LYS A 42 23.04 -0.41 -32.75
C LYS A 42 24.37 -0.95 -32.21
N LEU A 43 24.43 -1.33 -30.93
CA LEU A 43 25.65 -1.77 -30.27
C LEU A 43 25.50 -3.24 -29.85
N ASN A 44 26.44 -4.09 -30.25
CA ASN A 44 26.51 -5.49 -29.78
C ASN A 44 26.98 -5.50 -28.32
N GLY A 45 26.05 -5.65 -27.37
CA GLY A 45 26.35 -5.68 -25.94
C GLY A 45 27.35 -6.79 -25.59
N GLN A 46 28.38 -6.45 -24.82
CA GLN A 46 29.59 -7.28 -24.67
C GLN A 46 29.57 -8.18 -23.43
N ALA A 47 28.84 -7.81 -22.37
CA ALA A 47 28.67 -8.64 -21.16
C ALA A 47 27.42 -8.22 -20.37
N ALA A 48 26.92 -9.12 -19.51
CA ALA A 48 25.86 -8.78 -18.56
C ALA A 48 26.17 -9.27 -17.13
N LYS A 49 26.01 -8.39 -16.15
CA LYS A 49 26.23 -8.67 -14.72
C LYS A 49 25.06 -8.18 -13.87
N VAL A 50 24.94 -8.76 -12.68
CA VAL A 50 23.87 -8.40 -11.74
C VAL A 50 24.46 -7.63 -10.56
N VAL A 51 23.84 -6.51 -10.20
CA VAL A 51 24.22 -5.71 -9.02
C VAL A 51 22.99 -5.37 -8.18
N SER A 52 23.04 -5.56 -6.86
CA SER A 52 21.88 -5.32 -6.00
C SER A 52 21.40 -3.86 -5.99
N THR A 53 22.34 -2.91 -6.06
CA THR A 53 22.10 -1.46 -6.12
C THR A 53 23.16 -0.77 -6.97
N ILE A 54 22.80 0.32 -7.65
CA ILE A 54 23.76 1.11 -8.45
C ILE A 54 24.43 2.14 -7.53
N ASN A 55 25.69 1.89 -7.19
CA ASN A 55 26.51 2.73 -6.32
C ASN A 55 28.01 2.53 -6.59
N PHE A 56 28.46 2.90 -7.79
CA PHE A 56 29.86 2.88 -8.18
C PHE A 56 30.47 4.25 -7.88
N ARG A 57 31.48 4.28 -7.00
CA ARG A 57 32.02 5.53 -6.44
C ARG A 57 33.15 6.14 -7.26
N ASN A 58 33.76 5.37 -8.16
CA ASN A 58 34.90 5.76 -9.00
C ASN A 58 35.11 4.72 -10.12
N ASP A 59 36.01 5.02 -11.05
CA ASP A 59 36.39 4.17 -12.19
C ASP A 59 36.78 2.78 -11.75
N HIS A 60 37.55 2.68 -10.68
CA HIS A 60 38.07 1.40 -10.21
C HIS A 60 36.95 0.47 -9.73
N ALA A 61 35.93 1.00 -9.06
CA ALA A 61 34.75 0.24 -8.65
C ALA A 61 33.95 -0.24 -9.86
N LEU A 62 33.80 0.61 -10.87
CA LEU A 62 33.10 0.27 -12.11
C LEU A 62 33.91 -0.79 -12.89
N GLN A 63 35.19 -0.55 -13.15
CA GLN A 63 36.12 -1.47 -13.81
C GLN A 63 36.14 -2.86 -13.17
N ARG A 64 36.27 -2.94 -11.84
CA ARG A 64 36.23 -4.21 -11.10
C ARG A 64 34.90 -4.93 -11.29
N PHE A 65 33.79 -4.21 -11.23
CA PHE A 65 32.49 -4.79 -11.49
C PHE A 65 32.38 -5.30 -12.92
N LEU A 66 32.96 -4.63 -13.92
CA LEU A 66 32.83 -4.99 -15.34
C LEU A 66 33.81 -6.08 -15.79
N GLY A 67 34.86 -6.35 -15.02
CA GLY A 67 35.80 -7.44 -15.28
C GLY A 67 36.77 -7.12 -16.44
N GLY A 68 36.91 -5.85 -16.80
CA GLY A 68 37.81 -5.41 -17.85
C GLY A 68 39.25 -5.33 -17.35
N ARG A 69 40.12 -6.17 -17.91
CA ARG A 69 41.58 -5.99 -17.90
C ARG A 69 41.94 -4.83 -18.85
N HIS A 70 41.65 -3.60 -18.45
CA HIS A 70 42.18 -2.42 -19.16
C HIS A 70 43.56 -2.10 -18.63
N LYS A 71 44.57 -2.17 -19.53
CA LYS A 71 45.94 -1.75 -19.27
C LYS A 71 45.94 -0.22 -19.08
N LYS A 72 46.50 0.24 -17.95
CA LYS A 72 46.84 1.62 -17.56
C LYS A 72 46.14 2.74 -18.38
N GLY A 73 45.08 3.33 -17.79
CA GLY A 73 44.43 4.56 -18.27
C GLY A 73 42.91 4.46 -18.26
N GLY A 74 42.28 4.96 -17.18
CA GLY A 74 40.84 5.28 -17.08
C GLY A 74 39.84 4.14 -17.34
N PHE A 75 38.57 4.39 -17.04
CA PHE A 75 37.45 3.60 -17.57
C PHE A 75 36.68 4.48 -18.57
N ASP A 76 37.42 4.98 -19.56
CA ASP A 76 36.94 6.00 -20.48
C ASP A 76 36.14 5.39 -21.64
N ARG A 77 35.27 6.21 -22.24
CA ARG A 77 34.49 5.87 -23.46
C ARG A 77 33.62 4.62 -23.26
N VAL A 78 32.94 4.55 -22.12
CA VAL A 78 32.07 3.43 -21.78
C VAL A 78 30.64 3.88 -21.66
N ALA A 79 29.71 3.01 -22.07
CA ALA A 79 28.32 3.16 -21.70
C ALA A 79 27.76 1.89 -21.07
N VAL A 80 26.87 2.12 -20.11
CA VAL A 80 26.25 1.08 -19.31
C VAL A 80 24.76 1.32 -19.26
N ARG A 81 23.98 0.26 -19.54
CA ARG A 81 22.55 0.24 -19.28
C ARG A 81 22.26 -0.69 -18.12
N PHE A 82 21.64 -0.18 -17.06
CA PHE A 82 21.09 -0.98 -15.99
C PHE A 82 19.58 -1.12 -16.19
N ASN A 83 19.12 -2.34 -16.42
CA ASN A 83 17.72 -2.68 -16.46
C ASN A 83 17.29 -3.24 -15.09
N GLY A 84 16.16 -2.75 -14.60
CA GLY A 84 15.66 -3.09 -13.27
C GLY A 84 14.14 -2.99 -13.16
N VAL A 85 13.65 -3.39 -12.00
CA VAL A 85 12.25 -3.19 -11.60
C VAL A 85 12.24 -2.60 -10.21
N LEU A 86 11.70 -1.39 -10.10
CA LEU A 86 11.43 -0.74 -8.82
C LEU A 86 10.03 -1.13 -8.34
N ARG A 87 9.96 -1.87 -7.24
CA ARG A 87 8.68 -2.21 -6.60
C ARG A 87 8.27 -1.13 -5.61
N ILE A 88 7.22 -0.39 -5.93
CA ILE A 88 6.60 0.62 -5.08
C ILE A 88 5.49 -0.03 -4.26
N ARG A 89 5.61 -0.04 -2.92
CA ARG A 89 4.62 -0.66 -2.02
C ARG A 89 3.50 0.31 -1.65
N ARG A 90 3.80 1.60 -1.55
CA ARG A 90 2.86 2.68 -1.19
C ARG A 90 2.82 3.72 -2.31
N ARG A 91 1.64 3.99 -2.88
CA ARG A 91 1.49 5.06 -3.87
C ARG A 91 1.89 6.41 -3.26
N GLY A 92 2.40 7.33 -4.07
CA GLY A 92 2.62 8.71 -3.66
C GLY A 92 3.77 9.39 -4.40
N ASN A 93 4.19 10.53 -3.87
CA ASN A 93 5.30 11.30 -4.45
C ASN A 93 6.64 10.72 -3.99
N TYR A 94 7.45 10.29 -4.96
CA TYR A 94 8.81 9.85 -4.78
C TYR A 94 9.77 10.89 -5.35
N ARG A 95 10.85 11.17 -4.63
CA ARG A 95 12.01 11.87 -5.18
C ARG A 95 13.00 10.83 -5.67
N VAL A 96 13.31 10.83 -6.94
CA VAL A 96 14.30 9.94 -7.57
C VAL A 96 15.49 10.75 -8.03
N CYS A 97 16.69 10.21 -7.90
CA CYS A 97 17.93 10.92 -8.19
C CYS A 97 18.94 10.02 -8.89
N THR A 98 19.71 10.61 -9.79
CA THR A 98 20.99 10.06 -10.27
C THR A 98 22.11 11.01 -9.85
N SER A 99 23.26 10.45 -9.48
CA SER A 99 24.52 11.19 -9.33
C SER A 99 25.53 10.52 -10.23
N SER A 100 26.09 11.24 -11.19
CA SER A 100 27.00 10.65 -12.17
C SER A 100 28.11 11.57 -12.63
N ASP A 101 29.18 10.93 -13.08
CA ASP A 101 30.35 11.44 -13.77
C ASP A 101 30.67 10.40 -14.86
N ASP A 102 30.54 10.67 -16.15
CA ASP A 102 29.87 11.80 -16.81
C ASP A 102 28.32 11.66 -16.69
N GLY A 103 27.63 11.37 -17.79
CA GLY A 103 26.19 11.56 -17.93
C GLY A 103 25.36 10.33 -17.57
N SER A 104 24.15 10.57 -17.04
CA SER A 104 23.17 9.51 -16.79
C SER A 104 21.73 9.95 -17.00
N ARG A 105 20.85 9.00 -17.27
CA ARG A 105 19.39 9.18 -17.17
C ARG A 105 18.72 8.00 -16.51
N LEU A 106 17.68 8.30 -15.74
CA LEU A 106 16.77 7.30 -15.19
C LEU A 106 15.45 7.41 -15.94
N LEU A 107 14.98 6.30 -16.48
CA LEU A 107 13.65 6.13 -17.03
C LEU A 107 12.82 5.28 -16.07
N ILE A 108 11.56 5.67 -15.87
CA ILE A 108 10.56 4.90 -15.13
C ILE A 108 9.37 4.70 -16.07
N ASP A 109 8.98 3.45 -16.30
CA ASP A 109 7.94 3.03 -17.25
C ASP A 109 8.14 3.63 -18.66
N GLY A 110 9.39 3.65 -19.11
CA GLY A 110 9.77 4.18 -20.42
C GLY A 110 9.80 5.70 -20.54
N LYS A 111 9.44 6.44 -19.49
CA LYS A 111 9.49 7.92 -19.47
C LYS A 111 10.72 8.41 -18.72
N VAL A 112 11.37 9.46 -19.23
CA VAL A 112 12.53 10.07 -18.57
C VAL A 112 12.11 10.68 -17.22
N ALA A 113 12.58 10.06 -16.14
CA ALA A 113 12.35 10.52 -14.79
C ALA A 113 13.43 11.50 -14.34
N VAL A 114 14.70 11.20 -14.62
CA VAL A 114 15.82 12.09 -14.37
C VAL A 114 16.68 12.14 -15.62
N ASN A 115 17.04 13.35 -16.05
CA ASN A 115 18.04 13.57 -17.09
C ASN A 115 19.22 14.31 -16.46
N ASN A 116 20.36 13.64 -16.40
CA ASN A 116 21.64 14.16 -15.94
C ASN A 116 22.70 13.96 -17.05
N GLY A 117 22.36 14.37 -18.27
CA GLY A 117 23.24 14.18 -19.43
C GLY A 117 24.31 15.28 -19.57
N GLY A 118 25.10 15.14 -20.64
CA GLY A 118 26.24 15.99 -20.95
C GLY A 118 27.53 15.48 -20.32
N LEU A 119 28.65 16.09 -20.71
CA LEU A 119 29.96 15.89 -20.10
C LEU A 119 30.07 16.74 -18.84
N HIS A 120 30.41 16.14 -17.71
CA HIS A 120 30.56 16.83 -16.44
C HIS A 120 31.15 15.93 -15.37
N GLY A 121 31.89 16.53 -14.44
CA GLY A 121 32.22 15.92 -13.15
C GLY A 121 31.00 15.46 -12.36
N THR A 122 31.23 14.71 -11.28
CA THR A 122 30.17 14.12 -10.43
C THR A 122 29.09 15.13 -10.05
N ARG A 123 27.89 14.96 -10.62
CA ARG A 123 26.75 15.86 -10.42
C ARG A 123 25.49 15.09 -10.07
N LYS A 124 24.74 15.58 -9.08
CA LYS A 124 23.44 15.02 -8.67
C LYS A 124 22.28 15.77 -9.32
N ARG A 125 21.36 15.04 -9.95
CA ARG A 125 20.06 15.55 -10.41
C ARG A 125 18.93 14.71 -9.84
N CYS A 126 17.82 15.36 -9.52
CA CYS A 126 16.67 14.73 -8.92
C CYS A 126 15.37 15.23 -9.54
N SER A 127 14.32 14.42 -9.48
CA SER A 127 12.97 14.82 -9.83
C SER A 127 11.95 14.22 -8.87
N ARG A 128 10.79 14.87 -8.76
CA ARG A 128 9.62 14.28 -8.11
C ARG A 128 8.79 13.53 -9.15
N ARG A 129 8.36 12.32 -8.79
CA ARG A 129 7.49 11.47 -9.60
C ARG A 129 6.39 10.91 -8.70
N HIS A 130 5.14 11.10 -9.10
CA HIS A 130 4.02 10.43 -8.47
C HIS A 130 3.97 9.00 -9.02
N LEU A 131 4.22 8.01 -8.16
CA LEU A 131 4.25 6.59 -8.53
C LEU A 131 3.06 5.86 -7.92
N SER A 132 2.43 5.00 -8.71
CA SER A 132 1.44 4.06 -8.22
C SER A 132 2.09 2.96 -7.37
N ALA A 133 1.31 2.24 -6.57
CA ALA A 133 1.80 1.00 -5.99
C ALA A 133 1.86 -0.08 -7.09
N GLY A 134 2.96 -0.82 -7.16
CA GLY A 134 3.20 -1.83 -8.19
C GLY A 134 4.66 -1.88 -8.64
N ASP A 135 4.88 -2.61 -9.73
CA ASP A 135 6.17 -2.70 -10.38
C ASP A 135 6.31 -1.60 -11.40
N HIS A 136 7.43 -0.92 -11.33
CA HIS A 136 7.81 0.09 -12.30
C HIS A 136 9.07 -0.38 -13.02
N VAL A 137 9.01 -0.44 -14.34
CA VAL A 137 10.18 -0.79 -15.14
C VAL A 137 11.14 0.37 -15.06
N THR A 138 12.37 0.12 -14.60
CA THR A 138 13.38 1.16 -14.46
C THR A 138 14.57 0.87 -15.35
N VAL A 139 14.97 1.86 -16.13
CA VAL A 139 16.17 1.79 -16.96
C VAL A 139 17.07 2.94 -16.58
N VAL A 140 18.33 2.65 -16.28
CA VAL A 140 19.35 3.67 -16.05
C VAL A 140 20.36 3.55 -17.17
N ASP A 141 20.49 4.59 -17.97
CA ASP A 141 21.60 4.72 -18.91
C ASP A 141 22.67 5.59 -18.25
N PHE A 142 23.91 5.15 -18.36
CA PHE A 142 25.10 5.83 -17.89
C PHE A 142 26.14 5.83 -19.01
N PHE A 143 26.92 6.90 -19.13
CA PHE A 143 28.09 6.93 -19.97
C PHE A 143 29.23 7.71 -19.32
N GLU A 144 30.44 7.34 -19.68
CA GLU A 144 31.70 7.99 -19.35
C GLU A 144 32.44 8.29 -20.65
N ASN A 145 32.91 9.53 -20.82
CA ASN A 145 33.71 9.91 -21.98
C ASN A 145 35.21 9.94 -21.67
N GLY A 146 35.60 10.46 -20.51
CA GLY A 146 36.99 10.42 -20.06
C GLY A 146 37.23 11.16 -18.75
N GLY A 147 38.16 10.63 -17.94
CA GLY A 147 38.50 11.21 -16.65
C GLY A 147 38.08 10.29 -15.51
N GLY A 148 37.16 10.76 -14.66
CA GLY A 148 36.69 10.01 -13.50
C GLY A 148 35.24 9.55 -13.65
N ALA A 149 34.94 8.27 -13.43
CA ALA A 149 33.60 7.72 -13.59
C ALA A 149 32.92 7.42 -12.26
N SER A 150 31.68 7.87 -12.07
CA SER A 150 30.85 7.44 -10.93
C SER A 150 29.37 7.38 -11.30
N ILE A 151 28.62 6.49 -10.66
CA ILE A 151 27.16 6.44 -10.82
C ILE A 151 26.48 5.91 -9.56
N LYS A 152 25.49 6.66 -9.10
CA LYS A 152 24.64 6.33 -7.95
C LYS A 152 23.19 6.63 -8.24
N VAL A 153 22.29 5.70 -7.89
CA VAL A 153 20.85 5.87 -8.09
C VAL A 153 20.13 5.76 -6.75
N GLN A 154 19.35 6.78 -6.43
CA GLN A 154 18.70 6.92 -5.14
C GLN A 154 17.21 7.25 -5.29
N TYR A 155 16.44 6.93 -4.26
CA TYR A 155 15.05 7.33 -4.13
C TYR A 155 14.67 7.63 -2.68
N SER A 156 13.67 8.49 -2.51
CA SER A 156 12.97 8.67 -1.24
C SER A 156 11.47 8.87 -1.46
N GLY A 157 10.65 8.46 -0.50
CA GLY A 157 9.20 8.60 -0.58
C GLY A 157 8.49 7.76 0.48
N PRO A 158 7.18 7.47 0.29
CA PRO A 158 6.38 6.70 1.22
C PRO A 158 6.97 5.35 1.66
N ASP A 159 7.68 4.63 0.77
CA ASP A 159 8.30 3.34 1.10
C ASP A 159 9.58 3.45 1.92
N THR A 160 10.24 4.61 1.89
CA THR A 160 11.47 4.85 2.64
C THR A 160 11.23 5.73 3.87
N SER A 161 9.96 6.04 4.17
CA SER A 161 9.57 7.03 5.19
C SER A 161 10.27 8.38 4.98
N GLY A 162 10.38 8.79 3.71
CA GLY A 162 11.04 10.05 3.31
C GLY A 162 12.57 10.04 3.32
N ARG A 163 13.21 9.00 3.86
CA ARG A 163 14.68 8.89 3.90
C ARG A 163 15.24 8.55 2.52
N GLU A 164 16.36 9.17 2.14
CA GLU A 164 17.05 8.84 0.89
C GLU A 164 17.76 7.49 1.00
N ARG A 165 17.49 6.59 0.06
CA ARG A 165 18.04 5.22 0.01
C ARG A 165 18.54 4.91 -1.40
N LEU A 166 19.48 3.98 -1.52
CA LEU A 166 19.82 3.41 -2.82
C LEU A 166 18.59 2.73 -3.42
N MET A 167 18.39 2.92 -4.71
CA MET A 167 17.24 2.34 -5.40
C MET A 167 17.43 0.82 -5.56
N PRO A 168 16.57 -0.01 -4.96
CA PRO A 168 16.63 -1.46 -5.14
C PRO A 168 16.09 -1.84 -6.52
N SER A 169 16.51 -3.00 -7.02
CA SER A 169 15.87 -3.65 -8.18
C SER A 169 15.58 -5.11 -7.90
N VAL A 170 14.42 -5.57 -8.37
CA VAL A 170 14.00 -6.97 -8.37
C VAL A 170 13.92 -7.47 -9.82
N TRP A 171 15.07 -7.66 -10.48
CA TRP A 171 15.09 -8.06 -11.89
C TRP A 171 14.41 -9.42 -12.15
N HIS A 172 13.62 -9.47 -13.23
CA HIS A 172 12.87 -10.62 -13.72
C HIS A 172 13.09 -10.73 -15.24
N ASN A 173 13.67 -11.83 -15.74
CA ASN A 173 13.86 -12.06 -17.17
C ASN A 173 12.54 -12.48 -17.84
N PRO A 174 11.97 -11.68 -18.77
CA PRO A 174 10.67 -11.95 -19.38
C PRO A 174 10.56 -13.28 -20.16
N LYS A 175 11.67 -13.75 -20.74
CA LYS A 175 11.68 -14.94 -21.61
C LYS A 175 11.91 -16.27 -20.88
N LYS A 176 12.40 -16.23 -19.63
CA LYS A 176 12.63 -17.43 -18.79
C LYS A 176 11.80 -17.46 -17.51
N CYS A 177 11.30 -16.31 -17.05
CA CYS A 177 10.56 -16.18 -15.80
C CYS A 177 9.09 -15.75 -16.02
N GLY A 178 8.66 -15.62 -17.30
CA GLY A 178 7.36 -15.09 -17.72
C GLY A 178 7.42 -13.58 -17.98
N PRO A 179 6.59 -12.99 -18.86
CA PRO A 179 6.78 -11.59 -19.23
C PRO A 179 6.55 -10.64 -18.06
N ALA A 180 7.50 -9.72 -17.82
CA ALA A 180 7.24 -8.51 -17.06
C ALA A 180 6.09 -7.79 -17.78
N ARG A 181 4.93 -7.71 -17.12
CA ARG A 181 3.75 -7.06 -17.69
C ARG A 181 4.12 -5.63 -18.09
N ALA A 182 3.92 -5.28 -19.36
CA ALA A 182 3.79 -3.89 -19.77
C ALA A 182 2.80 -3.17 -18.82
N PRO A 183 2.82 -1.83 -18.67
CA PRO A 183 1.76 -1.11 -17.99
C PRO A 183 0.48 -1.27 -18.83
N GLY A 184 -0.14 -2.44 -18.74
CA GLY A 184 -1.53 -2.60 -19.05
C GLY A 184 -2.27 -1.68 -18.12
N LYS A 185 -3.29 -0.99 -18.65
CA LYS A 185 -4.35 -0.37 -17.85
C LYS A 185 -4.52 -1.21 -16.60
N PRO A 186 -4.42 -0.57 -15.40
CA PRO A 186 -4.15 -1.28 -14.16
C PRO A 186 -4.93 -2.57 -14.18
N LYS A 187 -4.25 -3.72 -14.12
CA LYS A 187 -4.96 -4.93 -13.71
C LYS A 187 -5.55 -4.50 -12.39
N ARG A 188 -6.86 -4.19 -12.39
CA ARG A 188 -7.61 -3.90 -11.17
C ARG A 188 -7.07 -4.94 -10.22
N ARG A 189 -6.41 -4.52 -9.11
CA ARG A 189 -6.41 -5.38 -7.91
C ARG A 189 -7.80 -5.96 -7.93
N ALA A 190 -7.93 -7.29 -8.12
CA ALA A 190 -9.23 -7.92 -8.33
C ALA A 190 -10.15 -7.21 -7.36
N ALA A 191 -11.07 -6.43 -7.93
CA ALA A 191 -11.70 -5.32 -7.22
C ALA A 191 -12.18 -5.98 -5.92
N PRO A 192 -11.77 -5.55 -4.69
CA PRO A 192 -12.01 -6.31 -3.47
C PRO A 192 -13.37 -6.97 -3.53
N VAL A 193 -13.44 -8.29 -3.36
CA VAL A 193 -14.70 -9.01 -3.47
C VAL A 193 -15.58 -8.50 -2.34
N CYS A 194 -16.46 -7.56 -2.68
CA CYS A 194 -17.35 -6.90 -1.74
C CYS A 194 -18.57 -7.78 -1.54
N LYS A 195 -18.32 -8.95 -0.96
CA LYS A 195 -19.35 -9.94 -0.69
C LYS A 195 -19.22 -10.41 0.75
N GLY A 196 -20.33 -10.95 1.22
CA GLY A 196 -20.47 -11.69 2.45
C GLY A 196 -19.49 -12.86 2.59
N SER A 197 -19.36 -13.37 3.81
CA SER A 197 -18.55 -14.54 4.13
C SER A 197 -19.33 -15.53 4.99
N ASP A 198 -19.03 -16.81 4.81
CA ASP A 198 -19.51 -17.89 5.67
C ASP A 198 -18.54 -18.16 6.84
N ALA A 199 -17.44 -17.40 6.91
CA ALA A 199 -16.45 -17.53 7.97
C ALA A 199 -17.03 -17.17 9.36
N PRO A 200 -16.58 -17.84 10.43
CA PRO A 200 -17.00 -17.54 11.78
C PRO A 200 -16.85 -16.05 12.10
N SER A 201 -17.93 -15.42 12.56
CA SER A 201 -17.95 -14.00 12.88
C SER A 201 -18.84 -13.77 14.08
N PHE A 202 -18.56 -12.74 14.87
CA PHE A 202 -19.21 -12.58 16.17
C PHE A 202 -19.71 -11.17 16.43
N ILE A 203 -20.90 -11.07 17.02
CA ILE A 203 -21.42 -9.84 17.60
C ILE A 203 -21.44 -9.97 19.12
N LEU A 204 -20.97 -8.95 19.83
CA LEU A 204 -21.03 -8.90 21.28
C LEU A 204 -22.49 -8.78 21.73
N GLN A 205 -22.92 -9.71 22.59
CA GLN A 205 -24.26 -9.81 23.18
C GLN A 205 -24.16 -9.96 24.70
N ASP A 206 -23.20 -9.27 25.32
CA ASP A 206 -23.08 -9.23 26.77
C ASP A 206 -24.05 -8.21 27.34
N ALA A 207 -25.08 -8.69 28.05
CA ALA A 207 -26.16 -7.88 28.60
C ALA A 207 -25.66 -6.82 29.62
N SER A 208 -24.46 -7.01 30.18
CA SER A 208 -23.85 -6.02 31.07
C SER A 208 -23.22 -4.84 30.33
N LYS A 209 -23.10 -4.94 28.99
CA LYS A 209 -22.42 -3.95 28.14
C LYS A 209 -23.36 -3.32 27.13
N VAL A 210 -24.16 -4.14 26.46
CA VAL A 210 -25.01 -3.72 25.33
C VAL A 210 -26.47 -4.05 25.60
N ASP A 211 -27.39 -3.25 25.04
CA ASP A 211 -28.77 -3.69 24.92
C ASP A 211 -28.88 -4.76 23.81
N ILE A 212 -29.10 -6.01 24.23
CA ILE A 212 -29.19 -7.15 23.33
C ILE A 212 -30.48 -7.08 22.50
N ALA A 213 -31.57 -6.57 23.07
CA ALA A 213 -32.88 -6.52 22.41
C ALA A 213 -32.99 -5.34 21.43
N ARG A 214 -32.15 -4.32 21.60
CA ARG A 214 -32.07 -3.14 20.73
C ARG A 214 -30.76 -3.16 19.95
N GLU A 215 -29.71 -2.50 20.43
CA GLU A 215 -28.44 -2.30 19.72
C GLU A 215 -27.92 -3.55 19.00
N SER A 216 -27.76 -4.66 19.74
CA SER A 216 -27.22 -5.87 19.13
C SER A 216 -28.16 -6.46 18.08
N GLU A 217 -29.47 -6.42 18.30
CA GLU A 217 -30.45 -7.02 17.40
C GLU A 217 -30.60 -6.20 16.11
N TYR A 218 -30.64 -4.86 16.21
CA TYR A 218 -30.66 -3.98 15.05
C TYR A 218 -29.39 -4.09 14.21
N MET A 219 -28.22 -4.36 14.81
CA MET A 219 -27.01 -4.69 14.05
C MET A 219 -27.03 -6.11 13.46
N ARG A 220 -27.61 -7.08 14.18
CA ARG A 220 -27.65 -8.49 13.76
C ARG A 220 -28.52 -8.68 12.51
N LYS A 221 -29.73 -8.11 12.48
CA LYS A 221 -30.70 -8.22 11.38
C LYS A 221 -30.11 -7.96 9.98
N PRO A 222 -29.42 -6.83 9.71
CA PRO A 222 -28.83 -6.58 8.40
C PRO A 222 -27.64 -7.49 8.11
N LEU A 223 -26.89 -7.93 9.12
CA LEU A 223 -25.71 -8.76 8.92
C LEU A 223 -26.02 -10.23 8.62
N VAL A 224 -27.04 -10.83 9.23
CA VAL A 224 -27.37 -12.25 8.99
C VAL A 224 -27.72 -12.54 7.53
N SER A 225 -28.23 -11.55 6.80
CA SER A 225 -28.54 -11.68 5.36
C SER A 225 -27.28 -11.83 4.48
N VAL A 226 -26.11 -11.37 4.95
CA VAL A 226 -24.87 -11.37 4.16
C VAL A 226 -23.70 -12.07 4.87
N GLN A 227 -23.84 -12.47 6.13
CA GLN A 227 -22.78 -13.11 6.92
C GLN A 227 -23.32 -14.39 7.56
N ARG A 228 -23.33 -15.51 6.82
CA ARG A 228 -23.92 -16.77 7.29
C ARG A 228 -23.22 -17.36 8.52
N GLY A 229 -21.93 -17.04 8.70
CA GLY A 229 -21.14 -17.45 9.85
C GLY A 229 -21.35 -16.62 11.13
N LEU A 230 -22.27 -15.64 11.13
CA LEU A 230 -22.47 -14.72 12.25
C LEU A 230 -23.12 -15.39 13.47
N ARG A 231 -22.48 -15.27 14.62
CA ARG A 231 -22.95 -15.78 15.92
C ARG A 231 -22.93 -14.69 16.99
N GLY A 232 -23.78 -14.83 18.00
CA GLY A 232 -23.73 -13.98 19.20
C GLY A 232 -22.72 -14.51 20.22
N SER A 233 -22.10 -13.62 21.00
CA SER A 233 -21.32 -13.99 22.18
C SER A 233 -21.87 -13.31 23.42
N ARG A 234 -22.39 -14.11 24.36
CA ARG A 234 -23.16 -13.62 25.52
C ARG A 234 -22.31 -13.07 26.67
N THR A 235 -20.98 -13.17 26.58
CA THR A 235 -20.05 -12.66 27.60
C THR A 235 -18.86 -12.00 26.94
N LEU A 236 -18.31 -10.95 27.55
CA LEU A 236 -17.12 -10.27 27.05
C LEU A 236 -15.91 -11.22 26.97
N GLY A 237 -15.69 -12.05 27.99
CA GLY A 237 -14.61 -13.04 27.97
C GLY A 237 -14.75 -14.07 26.84
N GLY A 238 -15.97 -14.56 26.61
CA GLY A 238 -16.28 -15.43 25.48
C GLY A 238 -16.02 -14.74 24.14
N PHE A 239 -16.40 -13.47 24.02
CA PHE A 239 -16.21 -12.66 22.81
C PHE A 239 -14.73 -12.44 22.50
N ILE A 240 -13.93 -12.09 23.50
CA ILE A 240 -12.47 -11.95 23.38
C ILE A 240 -11.82 -13.29 23.01
N SER A 241 -12.30 -14.41 23.58
CA SER A 241 -11.80 -15.75 23.23
C SER A 241 -12.00 -16.06 21.74
N LYS A 242 -13.12 -15.64 21.13
CA LYS A 242 -13.34 -15.83 19.68
C LYS A 242 -12.33 -15.09 18.79
N MET A 243 -11.76 -13.99 19.27
CA MET A 243 -10.71 -13.26 18.56
C MET A 243 -9.37 -14.02 18.49
N ARG A 244 -9.21 -15.09 19.29
CA ARG A 244 -8.04 -15.98 19.25
C ARG A 244 -8.15 -17.02 18.13
N ASP A 245 -9.35 -17.32 17.64
CA ASP A 245 -9.54 -18.26 16.52
C ASP A 245 -9.06 -17.59 15.21
N PRO A 246 -8.04 -18.14 14.54
CA PRO A 246 -7.53 -17.59 13.29
C PRO A 246 -8.54 -17.66 12.15
N ARG A 247 -9.66 -18.37 12.28
CA ARG A 247 -10.75 -18.39 11.28
C ARG A 247 -11.76 -17.28 11.49
N THR A 248 -11.77 -16.63 12.65
CA THR A 248 -12.68 -15.51 12.90
C THR A 248 -12.40 -14.39 11.89
N ALA A 249 -13.41 -14.04 11.10
CA ALA A 249 -13.30 -13.07 10.02
C ALA A 249 -13.49 -11.64 10.55
N PHE A 250 -14.60 -11.40 11.24
CA PHE A 250 -14.87 -10.12 11.85
C PHE A 250 -15.57 -10.27 13.20
N VAL A 251 -15.44 -9.21 14.00
CA VAL A 251 -16.16 -9.05 15.26
C VAL A 251 -16.80 -7.66 15.31
N VAL A 252 -17.99 -7.58 15.90
CA VAL A 252 -18.78 -6.35 16.02
C VAL A 252 -19.00 -6.05 17.50
N ILE A 253 -18.68 -4.83 17.90
CA ILE A 253 -19.01 -4.25 19.20
C ILE A 253 -20.13 -3.22 18.95
N PRO A 254 -21.38 -3.52 19.34
CA PRO A 254 -22.47 -2.54 19.35
C PRO A 254 -22.20 -1.39 20.31
N GLU A 255 -23.06 -0.37 20.27
CA GLU A 255 -23.01 0.72 21.24
C GLU A 255 -23.13 0.20 22.68
N GLN A 256 -22.34 0.78 23.57
CA GLN A 256 -22.24 0.35 24.96
C GLN A 256 -23.16 1.20 25.83
N GLU A 257 -24.45 0.85 25.85
CA GLU A 257 -25.46 1.57 26.64
C GLU A 257 -25.50 1.16 28.13
N LYS A 258 -25.16 -0.10 28.44
CA LYS A 258 -25.32 -0.67 29.78
C LYS A 258 -24.03 -0.69 30.60
N GLY A 259 -22.88 -0.62 29.93
CA GLY A 259 -21.60 -0.60 30.61
C GLY A 259 -20.43 -0.61 29.65
N ARG A 260 -19.30 -0.05 30.09
CA ARG A 260 -18.12 0.08 29.24
C ARG A 260 -17.40 -1.25 29.09
N VAL A 261 -17.08 -1.62 27.86
CA VAL A 261 -16.20 -2.74 27.52
C VAL A 261 -14.80 -2.45 28.06
N LEU A 262 -14.29 -1.24 27.83
CA LEU A 262 -12.93 -0.85 28.20
C LEU A 262 -12.62 -1.11 29.69
N SER A 263 -13.55 -0.80 30.59
CA SER A 263 -13.35 -0.97 32.04
C SER A 263 -13.26 -2.44 32.47
N SER A 264 -13.70 -3.37 31.62
CA SER A 264 -13.63 -4.82 31.86
C SER A 264 -12.58 -5.52 31.01
N LEU A 265 -11.77 -4.79 30.24
CA LEU A 265 -10.67 -5.37 29.46
C LEU A 265 -9.38 -5.38 30.29
N SER A 266 -8.80 -6.56 30.46
CA SER A 266 -7.44 -6.68 30.98
C SER A 266 -6.41 -6.20 29.96
N SER A 267 -5.15 -6.02 30.39
CA SER A 267 -4.03 -5.81 29.47
C SER A 267 -3.87 -6.94 28.45
N SER A 268 -4.22 -8.17 28.82
CA SER A 268 -4.18 -9.32 27.91
C SER A 268 -5.26 -9.23 26.84
N ASP A 269 -6.49 -8.87 27.22
CA ASP A 269 -7.61 -8.75 26.28
C ASP A 269 -7.36 -7.67 25.24
N ARG A 270 -6.82 -6.52 25.68
CA ARG A 270 -6.41 -5.43 24.77
C ARG A 270 -5.38 -5.90 23.74
N ARG A 271 -4.39 -6.72 24.16
CA ARG A 271 -3.42 -7.33 23.24
C ARG A 271 -4.09 -8.31 22.28
N THR A 272 -5.03 -9.13 22.76
CA THR A 272 -5.79 -10.07 21.92
C THR A 272 -6.59 -9.33 20.85
N MET A 273 -7.32 -8.27 21.21
CA MET A 273 -8.07 -7.44 20.25
C MET A 273 -7.13 -6.83 19.19
N LYS A 274 -6.03 -6.22 19.63
CA LYS A 274 -5.05 -5.63 18.71
C LYS A 274 -4.45 -6.69 17.77
N LYS A 275 -4.07 -7.86 18.31
CA LYS A 275 -3.50 -8.97 17.55
C LYS A 275 -4.48 -9.51 16.51
N PHE A 276 -5.74 -9.69 16.88
CA PHE A 276 -6.79 -10.13 15.96
C PHE A 276 -6.85 -9.26 14.70
N VAL A 277 -6.86 -7.93 14.88
CA VAL A 277 -6.84 -7.00 13.75
C VAL A 277 -5.52 -7.06 12.98
N VAL A 278 -4.38 -7.06 13.68
CA VAL A 278 -3.05 -7.18 13.04
C VAL A 278 -2.96 -8.41 12.15
N ASP A 279 -3.56 -9.53 12.57
CA ASP A 279 -3.48 -10.81 11.86
C ASP A 279 -4.45 -10.92 10.68
N GLY A 280 -5.39 -9.99 10.51
CA GLY A 280 -6.31 -9.97 9.36
C GLY A 280 -7.79 -9.82 9.72
N GLY A 281 -8.13 -9.80 11.01
CA GLY A 281 -9.50 -9.63 11.46
C GLY A 281 -10.04 -8.22 11.20
N ILE A 282 -11.36 -8.12 11.05
CA ILE A 282 -12.07 -6.84 11.00
C ILE A 282 -12.71 -6.59 12.37
N LEU A 283 -12.35 -5.49 13.03
CA LEU A 283 -13.04 -5.01 14.23
C LEU A 283 -13.98 -3.88 13.84
N VAL A 284 -15.29 -4.09 13.98
CA VAL A 284 -16.31 -3.06 13.77
C VAL A 284 -16.78 -2.56 15.14
N VAL A 285 -16.81 -1.25 15.34
CA VAL A 285 -17.25 -0.62 16.59
C VAL A 285 -18.27 0.46 16.27
N ALA A 286 -19.50 0.31 16.77
CA ALA A 286 -20.46 1.41 16.84
C ALA A 286 -20.06 2.31 18.02
N TYR A 287 -19.78 3.59 17.76
CA TYR A 287 -19.26 4.55 18.75
C TYR A 287 -20.23 5.71 19.01
N ALA A 288 -21.52 5.42 18.87
CA ALA A 288 -22.58 6.38 19.15
C ALA A 288 -22.70 6.71 20.64
N GLY A 289 -23.31 7.86 20.94
CA GLY A 289 -23.64 8.24 22.31
C GLY A 289 -22.48 8.70 23.22
N ASN A 290 -21.54 7.82 23.56
CA ASN A 290 -20.62 8.04 24.68
C ASN A 290 -19.12 7.96 24.30
N SER A 291 -18.26 8.58 25.11
CA SER A 291 -16.81 8.62 24.82
C SER A 291 -16.11 7.28 25.09
N GLY A 292 -16.84 6.25 25.53
CA GLY A 292 -16.29 4.98 26.00
C GLY A 292 -15.67 4.13 24.89
N GLU A 293 -16.34 4.06 23.74
CA GLU A 293 -15.87 3.33 22.56
C GLU A 293 -14.67 4.00 21.93
N VAL A 294 -14.68 5.33 21.84
CA VAL A 294 -13.54 6.12 21.38
C VAL A 294 -12.36 5.97 22.33
N ALA A 295 -12.60 5.99 23.65
CA ALA A 295 -11.57 5.71 24.64
C ALA A 295 -11.02 4.29 24.52
N MET A 296 -11.88 3.30 24.22
CA MET A 296 -11.46 1.91 23.98
C MET A 296 -10.55 1.83 22.76
N LEU A 297 -10.94 2.45 21.65
CA LEU A 297 -10.12 2.51 20.43
C LEU A 297 -8.76 3.18 20.69
N ASN A 298 -8.77 4.31 21.40
CA ASN A 298 -7.55 5.02 21.80
C ASN A 298 -6.64 4.14 22.66
N THR A 299 -7.21 3.45 23.65
CA THR A 299 -6.44 2.61 24.58
C THR A 299 -5.90 1.34 23.92
N VAL A 300 -6.69 0.65 23.10
CA VAL A 300 -6.29 -0.61 22.46
C VAL A 300 -5.26 -0.36 21.36
N PHE A 301 -5.43 0.69 20.56
CA PHE A 301 -4.60 0.94 19.38
C PHE A 301 -3.55 2.02 19.55
N GLY A 302 -3.56 2.77 20.66
CA GLY A 302 -2.63 3.88 20.90
C GLY A 302 -2.99 5.10 20.04
N TRP A 303 -4.28 5.41 19.93
CA TRP A 303 -4.79 6.53 19.13
C TRP A 303 -5.21 7.71 20.02
N SER A 304 -5.54 8.81 19.37
CA SER A 304 -6.00 10.04 20.04
C SER A 304 -7.22 10.64 19.33
N LEU A 305 -8.19 9.80 19.02
CA LEU A 305 -9.48 10.20 18.47
C LEU A 305 -10.27 11.01 19.52
N ARG A 306 -11.02 12.01 19.04
CA ARG A 306 -11.89 12.85 19.85
C ARG A 306 -13.30 12.84 19.28
N SER A 307 -14.29 12.61 20.12
CA SER A 307 -15.70 12.66 19.75
C SER A 307 -16.18 14.10 19.56
N GLN A 308 -17.20 14.29 18.72
CA GLN A 308 -17.93 15.54 18.53
C GLN A 308 -19.35 15.26 18.02
N GLY A 309 -20.23 16.25 18.11
CA GLY A 309 -21.53 16.20 17.46
C GLY A 309 -21.41 16.27 15.94
N CYS A 310 -22.39 15.71 15.24
CA CYS A 310 -22.51 15.85 13.79
C CYS A 310 -23.97 15.65 13.34
N GLY A 311 -24.30 16.18 12.17
CA GLY A 311 -25.57 15.92 11.50
C GLY A 311 -25.44 14.84 10.43
N SER A 312 -26.24 14.96 9.37
CA SER A 312 -26.13 14.08 8.20
C SER A 312 -24.73 14.15 7.57
N THR A 313 -24.23 13.01 7.10
CA THR A 313 -22.91 12.89 6.47
C THR A 313 -23.03 12.36 5.05
N ARG A 314 -21.99 12.56 4.23
CA ARG A 314 -21.94 12.10 2.84
C ARG A 314 -20.71 11.24 2.61
N LEU A 315 -20.79 10.38 1.60
CA LEU A 315 -19.68 9.56 1.16
C LEU A 315 -18.48 10.46 0.81
N ASP A 316 -17.37 10.26 1.51
CA ASP A 316 -16.14 11.03 1.35
C ASP A 316 -15.25 10.41 0.26
N SER A 317 -14.37 11.23 -0.30
CA SER A 317 -13.30 10.80 -1.22
C SER A 317 -12.46 9.63 -0.70
N GLY A 318 -12.33 9.46 0.63
CA GLY A 318 -11.64 8.31 1.23
C GLY A 318 -12.33 6.95 0.98
N ALA A 319 -13.59 6.94 0.55
CA ALA A 319 -14.29 5.74 0.09
C ALA A 319 -13.85 5.28 -1.33
N ALA A 320 -13.15 6.12 -2.10
CA ALA A 320 -12.83 5.81 -3.49
C ALA A 320 -12.03 4.51 -3.65
N GLY A 321 -12.50 3.64 -4.55
CA GLY A 321 -11.89 2.34 -4.86
C GLY A 321 -12.09 1.25 -3.80
N THR A 322 -12.86 1.51 -2.75
CA THR A 322 -13.17 0.55 -1.66
C THR A 322 -14.50 -0.16 -1.86
N CYS A 323 -14.86 -1.07 -0.94
CA CYS A 323 -16.20 -1.66 -0.92
C CYS A 323 -17.29 -0.66 -0.56
N TRP A 324 -16.95 0.40 0.17
CA TRP A 324 -17.86 1.48 0.53
C TRP A 324 -18.42 2.18 -0.71
N GLU A 325 -17.54 2.65 -1.61
CA GLU A 325 -17.96 3.31 -2.84
C GLU A 325 -18.78 2.37 -3.72
N ARG A 326 -18.34 1.12 -3.92
CA ARG A 326 -19.08 0.21 -4.81
C ARG A 326 -20.45 -0.14 -4.28
N MET A 327 -20.59 -0.33 -2.96
CA MET A 327 -21.87 -0.72 -2.36
C MET A 327 -22.85 0.43 -2.26
N CYS A 328 -22.37 1.66 -2.13
CA CYS A 328 -23.25 2.80 -1.92
C CYS A 328 -23.49 3.69 -3.13
N LYS A 329 -22.54 3.80 -4.06
CA LYS A 329 -22.70 4.65 -5.25
C LYS A 329 -23.82 4.12 -6.14
N GLY A 330 -24.81 4.98 -6.42
CA GLY A 330 -26.05 4.69 -7.14
C GLY A 330 -27.07 3.90 -6.33
N ARG A 331 -26.90 3.74 -5.00
CA ARG A 331 -27.72 2.84 -4.17
C ARG A 331 -28.36 3.49 -2.94
N GLY A 332 -28.31 4.82 -2.82
CA GLY A 332 -29.03 5.60 -1.81
C GLY A 332 -28.27 5.84 -0.52
N CYS A 333 -27.20 5.09 -0.24
CA CYS A 333 -26.37 5.30 0.95
C CYS A 333 -25.19 6.26 0.73
N GLU A 334 -25.19 7.10 -0.31
CA GLU A 334 -24.19 8.18 -0.47
C GLU A 334 -24.40 9.34 0.51
N ARG A 335 -25.61 9.48 1.04
CA ARG A 335 -25.93 10.39 2.12
C ARG A 335 -26.50 9.58 3.28
N LEU A 336 -25.88 9.70 4.44
CA LEU A 336 -26.38 9.10 5.67
C LEU A 336 -27.16 10.16 6.46
N PRO A 337 -28.43 9.90 6.81
CA PRO A 337 -29.23 10.85 7.55
C PRO A 337 -28.66 11.06 8.96
N SER A 338 -28.95 12.24 9.52
CA SER A 338 -28.75 12.47 10.95
C SER A 338 -29.74 11.58 11.71
N LEU A 339 -29.28 10.98 12.80
CA LEU A 339 -30.12 10.22 13.71
C LEU A 339 -30.05 10.86 15.10
N ASN A 340 -31.00 10.51 15.96
CA ASN A 340 -30.88 10.84 17.38
C ASN A 340 -29.58 10.21 17.93
N ALA A 341 -28.90 10.95 18.80
CA ALA A 341 -27.67 10.51 19.47
C ALA A 341 -26.45 10.17 18.57
N ILE A 342 -26.45 10.54 17.28
CA ILE A 342 -25.27 10.35 16.43
C ILE A 342 -24.04 11.12 16.98
N ARG A 343 -22.94 10.41 17.19
CA ARG A 343 -21.66 10.97 17.65
C ARG A 343 -20.59 10.66 16.62
N CYS A 344 -19.99 11.69 16.05
CA CYS A 344 -18.87 11.55 15.12
C CYS A 344 -17.54 11.64 15.86
N VAL A 345 -16.46 11.28 15.16
CA VAL A 345 -15.11 11.68 15.56
C VAL A 345 -14.64 12.87 14.73
N ARG A 346 -13.65 13.58 15.27
CA ARG A 346 -12.93 14.62 14.54
C ARG A 346 -12.21 14.06 13.32
N LYS A 347 -12.53 14.60 12.14
CA LYS A 347 -12.00 14.17 10.85
C LYS A 347 -10.48 14.29 10.80
N ASP A 348 -9.94 15.40 11.28
CA ASP A 348 -8.49 15.62 11.36
C ASP A 348 -7.79 14.62 12.30
N GLY A 349 -8.48 14.17 13.35
CA GLY A 349 -8.01 13.09 14.22
C GLY A 349 -7.86 11.76 13.47
N VAL A 350 -8.85 11.40 12.65
CA VAL A 350 -8.82 10.18 11.82
C VAL A 350 -7.72 10.28 10.76
N GLU A 351 -7.59 11.41 10.07
CA GLU A 351 -6.62 11.60 8.98
C GLU A 351 -5.16 11.54 9.44
N ARG A 352 -4.89 11.85 10.71
CA ARG A 352 -3.55 11.67 11.32
C ARG A 352 -3.21 10.21 11.59
N LEU A 353 -4.19 9.30 11.65
CA LEU A 353 -3.92 7.89 11.90
C LEU A 353 -3.25 7.22 10.68
N PRO A 354 -2.27 6.32 10.88
CA PRO A 354 -1.62 5.63 9.77
C PRO A 354 -2.60 4.78 8.95
N ARG A 355 -2.57 4.93 7.63
CA ARG A 355 -3.39 4.13 6.68
C ARG A 355 -4.89 4.21 7.00
N SER A 356 -5.35 5.37 7.47
CA SER A 356 -6.77 5.65 7.69
C SER A 356 -7.46 6.14 6.42
N LYS A 357 -8.78 6.04 6.43
CA LYS A 357 -9.69 6.61 5.45
C LYS A 357 -10.90 7.14 6.19
N VAL A 358 -11.27 8.37 5.89
CA VAL A 358 -12.58 8.92 6.22
C VAL A 358 -13.54 8.43 5.14
N VAL A 359 -14.60 7.72 5.51
CA VAL A 359 -15.52 7.09 4.55
C VAL A 359 -16.79 7.92 4.42
N TYR A 360 -17.32 8.43 5.54
CA TYR A 360 -18.43 9.35 5.56
C TYR A 360 -18.12 10.54 6.43
N SER A 361 -18.37 11.75 5.92
CA SER A 361 -18.06 12.99 6.62
C SER A 361 -19.03 14.13 6.33
N SER A 362 -18.99 15.14 7.18
CA SER A 362 -19.59 16.45 6.96
C SER A 362 -18.73 17.48 7.67
N GLY A 363 -18.18 18.45 6.93
CA GLY A 363 -17.21 19.40 7.46
C GLY A 363 -16.04 18.70 8.17
N GLY A 364 -15.78 19.12 9.41
CA GLY A 364 -14.73 18.54 10.28
C GLY A 364 -15.10 17.23 10.96
N ALA A 365 -16.25 16.62 10.66
CA ALA A 365 -16.74 15.41 11.32
C ALA A 365 -16.72 14.17 10.42
N ALA A 366 -16.26 13.05 10.96
CA ALA A 366 -16.30 11.74 10.32
C ALA A 366 -17.26 10.84 11.10
N SER A 367 -18.29 10.34 10.41
CA SER A 367 -19.28 9.41 10.95
C SER A 367 -18.89 7.94 10.68
N VAL A 368 -18.10 7.71 9.65
CA VAL A 368 -17.54 6.39 9.34
C VAL A 368 -16.09 6.55 8.95
N PHE A 369 -15.24 5.72 9.53
CA PHE A 369 -13.84 5.66 9.18
C PHE A 369 -13.33 4.23 9.17
N GLU A 370 -12.25 4.01 8.42
CA GLU A 370 -11.52 2.75 8.35
C GLU A 370 -10.04 3.02 8.65
N VAL A 371 -9.42 2.21 9.50
CA VAL A 371 -7.97 2.26 9.75
C VAL A 371 -7.38 0.88 9.50
N SER A 372 -6.46 0.78 8.54
CA SER A 372 -5.75 -0.49 8.28
C SER A 372 -4.68 -0.73 9.35
N VAL A 373 -4.81 -1.83 10.10
CA VAL A 373 -3.86 -2.21 11.16
C VAL A 373 -3.33 -3.60 10.84
N GLY A 374 -2.03 -3.71 10.54
CA GLY A 374 -1.44 -4.96 10.06
C GLY A 374 -2.09 -5.45 8.74
N LYS A 375 -2.62 -6.68 8.77
CA LYS A 375 -3.35 -7.31 7.66
C LYS A 375 -4.86 -7.05 7.72
N GLY A 376 -5.39 -6.64 8.87
CA GLY A 376 -6.82 -6.37 9.07
C GLY A 376 -7.12 -4.88 9.14
N LYS A 377 -8.28 -4.56 9.71
CA LYS A 377 -8.74 -3.18 9.83
C LYS A 377 -9.68 -2.98 11.02
N VAL A 378 -9.72 -1.75 11.50
CA VAL A 378 -10.74 -1.25 12.42
C VAL A 378 -11.69 -0.38 11.62
N VAL A 379 -12.99 -0.56 11.83
CA VAL A 379 -14.04 0.28 11.26
C VAL A 379 -14.84 0.88 12.41
N GLY A 380 -14.94 2.20 12.43
CA GLY A 380 -15.84 2.90 13.34
C GLY A 380 -17.12 3.30 12.62
N LEU A 381 -18.26 3.18 13.30
CA LEU A 381 -19.57 3.66 12.85
C LEU A 381 -20.21 4.57 13.91
N ALA A 382 -20.68 5.75 13.54
CA ALA A 382 -21.22 6.77 14.44
C ALA A 382 -22.69 6.65 14.91
N PRO A 383 -23.61 5.92 14.26
CA PRO A 383 -25.03 6.00 14.60
C PRO A 383 -25.36 5.11 15.80
N ASP A 384 -26.30 5.59 16.60
CA ASP A 384 -27.03 4.77 17.57
C ASP A 384 -27.81 3.74 16.75
N TRP A 385 -27.57 2.45 17.00
CA TRP A 385 -28.02 1.41 16.09
C TRP A 385 -29.51 1.13 16.22
N TYR A 386 -30.12 1.42 17.37
CA TYR A 386 -31.55 1.41 17.58
C TYR A 386 -32.29 2.39 16.66
N ALA A 387 -31.69 3.55 16.37
CA ALA A 387 -32.29 4.59 15.52
C ALA A 387 -32.00 4.42 14.01
N THR A 388 -31.37 3.32 13.56
CA THR A 388 -30.82 3.23 12.20
C THR A 388 -31.85 3.07 11.08
N THR A 389 -31.54 3.68 9.93
CA THR A 389 -32.28 3.53 8.67
C THR A 389 -31.69 2.44 7.78
N HIS A 390 -32.40 2.13 6.68
CA HIS A 390 -31.93 1.19 5.66
C HIS A 390 -30.55 1.54 5.06
N ASP A 391 -30.17 2.82 5.01
CA ASP A 391 -28.86 3.25 4.49
C ASP A 391 -27.71 2.89 5.41
N TRP A 392 -27.90 3.05 6.73
CA TRP A 392 -26.93 2.62 7.74
C TRP A 392 -26.74 1.11 7.76
N ASN A 393 -27.80 0.35 7.48
CA ASN A 393 -27.71 -1.10 7.31
C ASN A 393 -26.77 -1.50 6.16
N LYS A 394 -26.85 -0.83 5.00
CA LYS A 394 -25.92 -1.05 3.88
C LYS A 394 -24.48 -0.72 4.25
N VAL A 395 -24.27 0.34 5.02
CA VAL A 395 -22.96 0.72 5.55
C VAL A 395 -22.41 -0.36 6.48
N LEU A 396 -23.20 -0.87 7.42
CA LEU A 396 -22.76 -1.96 8.30
C LEU A 396 -22.40 -3.23 7.53
N GLN A 397 -23.20 -3.60 6.53
CA GLN A 397 -22.84 -4.71 5.64
C GLN A 397 -21.50 -4.46 4.94
N ALA A 398 -21.30 -3.27 4.37
CA ALA A 398 -20.05 -2.89 3.72
C ALA A 398 -18.83 -2.90 4.67
N ALA A 399 -19.03 -2.58 5.95
CA ALA A 399 -18.00 -2.65 7.00
C ALA A 399 -17.40 -4.05 7.13
N THR A 400 -18.24 -5.07 6.99
CA THR A 400 -17.91 -6.48 7.18
C THR A 400 -17.42 -7.17 5.89
N TYR A 401 -17.50 -6.49 4.75
CA TYR A 401 -17.02 -7.02 3.47
C TYR A 401 -15.49 -6.94 3.30
N GLY A 402 -14.97 -7.88 2.52
CA GLY A 402 -13.54 -8.01 2.27
C GLY A 402 -12.79 -8.73 3.39
N SER A 403 -13.44 -9.67 4.07
CA SER A 403 -12.80 -10.65 4.96
C SER A 403 -12.30 -11.87 4.15
N PRO A 404 -11.03 -11.94 3.69
CA PRO A 404 -10.52 -13.18 3.12
C PRO A 404 -10.12 -14.12 4.26
N ARG A 405 -11.03 -14.98 4.72
CA ARG A 405 -10.65 -16.21 5.43
C ARG A 405 -11.55 -17.36 5.01
N GLY A 406 -11.06 -18.12 4.04
CA GLY A 406 -11.74 -19.26 3.42
C GLY A 406 -11.13 -19.57 2.05
N GLY A 407 -9.85 -19.94 2.02
CA GLY A 407 -9.20 -20.49 0.84
C GLY A 407 -8.29 -21.62 1.29
N LYS A 408 -8.73 -22.87 1.10
CA LYS A 408 -7.84 -24.04 1.13
C LYS A 408 -6.65 -23.72 0.22
N GLY A 409 -5.44 -23.79 0.76
CA GLY A 409 -4.26 -23.97 -0.07
C GLY A 409 -4.38 -25.37 -0.67
N GLY A 410 -4.84 -25.45 -1.92
CA GLY A 410 -4.49 -26.55 -2.80
C GLY A 410 -3.03 -26.38 -3.20
N GLY A 411 -2.26 -27.43 -2.99
CA GLY A 411 -0.83 -27.55 -3.20
C GLY A 411 -0.41 -28.86 -2.57
#